data_AF-A0A1F8XV32-F1
#
_entry.id   AF-A0A1F8XV32-F1
#
_cell.length_a   1.000
_cell.length_b   1.000
_cell.length_c   1.000
_cell.angle_alpha   90.00
_cell.angle_beta   90.00
_cell.angle_gamma   90.00
#
_symmetry.space_group_name_H-M   'P 1'
#
loop_
_entity.id
_entity.type
_entity.pdbx_description
1 polymer ?
#
loop_
_entity_poly.entity_id
_entity_poly.type
_entity_poly.pdbx_seq_one_letter_code
_entity_poly.pdbx_strand_id
1 'polypeptide(L)'
;MAEVTEVKRVFKYNSMVLQDPDVNMKPEEVRSFYSSVYPELTQAAVEGPENNENGELVYAFRKAIGTKGCLVVRKPRLDPDNILMVSEFRIPENDREPGLFYYDIRHGDDWGDPVTVEKTVLVNFFGTVVTAAPLELNDRQEGESMPDYLYLTPEEKDTLIEIMTKR
;
A
#
# COMPACT_ATOMS: atom_id res chain seq x y z
N MET A 1 -12.09 -43.33 -26.83
CA MET A 1 -12.89 -42.75 -25.74
C MET A 1 -11.88 -42.40 -24.67
N ALA A 2 -11.52 -41.12 -24.53
CA ALA A 2 -10.49 -40.71 -23.59
C ALA A 2 -11.13 -40.60 -22.19
N GLU A 3 -10.58 -41.36 -21.25
CA GLU A 3 -10.96 -41.38 -19.85
C GLU A 3 -10.54 -40.05 -19.23
N VAL A 4 -11.50 -39.15 -19.00
CA VAL A 4 -11.25 -37.84 -18.38
C VAL A 4 -11.04 -38.09 -16.89
N THR A 5 -9.79 -37.98 -16.45
CA THR A 5 -9.44 -37.93 -15.03
C THR A 5 -10.13 -36.73 -14.39
N GLU A 6 -11.12 -36.98 -13.53
CA GLU A 6 -11.90 -35.98 -12.81
C GLU A 6 -11.02 -35.24 -11.78
N VAL A 7 -10.30 -34.20 -12.22
CA VAL A 7 -9.63 -33.28 -11.30
C VAL A 7 -10.71 -32.36 -10.73
N LYS A 8 -11.00 -32.50 -9.43
CA LYS A 8 -11.98 -31.65 -8.75
C LYS A 8 -11.52 -30.19 -8.76
N ARG A 9 -12.34 -29.33 -9.34
CA ARG A 9 -12.16 -27.88 -9.35
C ARG A 9 -13.11 -27.27 -8.35
N VAL A 10 -12.60 -26.38 -7.50
CA VAL A 10 -13.37 -25.75 -6.43
C VAL A 10 -13.33 -24.25 -6.68
N PHE A 11 -14.48 -23.64 -6.95
CA PHE A 11 -14.55 -22.22 -7.18
C PHE A 11 -14.91 -21.52 -5.87
N LYS A 12 -14.20 -20.44 -5.52
CA LYS A 12 -14.46 -19.65 -4.31
C LYS A 12 -14.83 -18.24 -4.72
N TYR A 13 -15.95 -17.76 -4.23
CA TYR A 13 -16.46 -16.42 -4.53
C TYR A 13 -17.08 -15.81 -3.27
N ASN A 14 -16.60 -14.64 -2.85
CA ASN A 14 -17.14 -13.88 -1.71
C ASN A 14 -17.35 -14.76 -0.44
N SER A 15 -16.35 -15.59 -0.12
CA SER A 15 -16.36 -16.60 0.96
C SER A 15 -17.32 -17.78 0.78
N MET A 16 -18.03 -17.87 -0.35
CA MET A 16 -18.84 -19.02 -0.74
C MET A 16 -18.04 -19.97 -1.65
N VAL A 17 -18.32 -21.26 -1.55
CA VAL A 17 -17.76 -22.27 -2.45
C VAL A 17 -18.80 -22.54 -3.54
N LEU A 18 -18.47 -22.17 -4.77
CA LEU A 18 -19.21 -22.50 -5.98
C LEU A 18 -18.75 -23.87 -6.49
N GLN A 19 -19.73 -24.69 -6.87
CA GLN A 19 -19.49 -26.00 -7.45
C GLN A 19 -19.09 -25.84 -8.92
N ASP A 20 -18.33 -26.79 -9.46
CA ASP A 20 -18.03 -26.78 -10.88
C ASP A 20 -19.24 -27.35 -11.66
N PRO A 21 -19.85 -26.58 -12.59
CA PRO A 21 -21.01 -27.06 -13.34
C PRO A 21 -20.62 -28.10 -14.41
N ASP A 22 -19.39 -28.02 -14.94
CA ASP A 22 -18.86 -28.98 -15.90
C ASP A 22 -17.32 -29.00 -15.90
N VAL A 23 -16.75 -30.19 -15.72
CA VAL A 23 -15.30 -30.42 -15.62
C VAL A 23 -14.51 -30.07 -16.90
N ASN A 24 -15.19 -30.06 -18.06
CA ASN A 24 -14.59 -29.72 -19.35
C ASN A 24 -14.63 -28.21 -19.63
N MET A 25 -15.41 -27.43 -18.88
CA MET A 25 -15.47 -25.98 -19.06
C MET A 25 -14.21 -25.31 -18.53
N LYS A 26 -13.83 -24.19 -19.15
CA LYS A 26 -12.74 -23.34 -18.64
C LYS A 26 -13.25 -22.55 -17.42
N PRO A 27 -12.37 -22.17 -16.48
CA PRO A 27 -12.78 -21.37 -15.32
C PRO A 27 -13.39 -20.00 -15.72
N GLU A 28 -13.03 -19.47 -16.90
CA GLU A 28 -13.66 -18.28 -17.51
C GLU A 28 -15.11 -18.55 -17.94
N GLU A 29 -15.39 -19.73 -18.49
CA GLU A 29 -16.75 -20.14 -18.88
C GLU A 29 -17.61 -20.38 -17.63
N VAL A 30 -17.03 -21.00 -16.59
CA VAL A 30 -17.68 -21.18 -15.28
C VAL A 30 -18.03 -19.82 -14.66
N ARG A 31 -17.15 -18.81 -14.80
CA ARG A 31 -17.44 -17.42 -14.40
C ARG A 31 -18.65 -16.88 -15.15
N SER A 32 -18.72 -17.07 -16.46
CA SER A 32 -19.83 -16.60 -17.30
C SER A 32 -21.14 -17.35 -17.04
N PHE A 33 -21.06 -18.62 -16.63
CA PHE A 33 -22.23 -19.38 -16.21
C PHE A 33 -22.80 -18.80 -14.92
N TYR A 34 -21.95 -18.62 -13.90
CA TYR A 34 -22.34 -18.04 -12.64
C TYR A 34 -22.64 -16.54 -12.72
N SER A 35 -22.19 -15.83 -13.76
CA SER A 35 -22.54 -14.42 -13.95
C SER A 35 -24.01 -14.20 -14.26
N SER A 36 -24.73 -15.24 -14.72
CA SER A 36 -26.18 -15.20 -14.87
C SER A 36 -26.91 -15.09 -13.52
N VAL A 37 -26.32 -15.65 -12.46
CA VAL A 37 -26.86 -15.63 -11.09
C VAL A 37 -26.27 -14.46 -10.29
N TYR A 38 -24.96 -14.26 -10.42
CA TYR A 38 -24.19 -13.21 -9.76
C TYR A 38 -23.65 -12.25 -10.82
N PRO A 39 -24.39 -11.20 -11.21
CA PRO A 39 -23.98 -10.29 -12.30
C PRO A 39 -22.61 -9.64 -12.05
N GLU A 40 -22.18 -9.57 -10.81
CA GLU A 40 -20.85 -9.13 -10.40
C GLU A 40 -19.69 -10.06 -10.80
N LEU A 41 -19.95 -11.33 -11.08
CA LEU A 41 -18.96 -12.24 -11.66
C LEU A 41 -18.65 -11.89 -13.12
N THR A 42 -19.53 -11.15 -13.81
CA THR A 42 -19.29 -10.70 -15.19
C THR A 42 -17.97 -9.91 -15.30
N GLN A 43 -17.63 -9.11 -14.29
CA GLN A 43 -16.39 -8.33 -14.23
C GLN A 43 -15.39 -8.87 -13.20
N ALA A 44 -15.61 -10.06 -12.63
CA ALA A 44 -14.70 -10.63 -11.65
C ALA A 44 -13.41 -11.15 -12.31
N ALA A 45 -12.27 -10.94 -11.66
CA ALA A 45 -11.03 -11.58 -12.04
C ALA A 45 -11.01 -13.02 -11.53
N VAL A 46 -10.57 -13.95 -12.38
CA VAL A 46 -10.34 -15.34 -11.99
C VAL A 46 -8.89 -15.45 -11.54
N GLU A 47 -8.67 -15.73 -10.26
CA GLU A 47 -7.34 -15.99 -9.70
C GLU A 47 -7.18 -17.49 -9.44
N GLY A 48 -6.03 -18.06 -9.82
CA GLY A 48 -5.75 -19.51 -9.71
C GLY A 48 -5.41 -20.15 -11.06
N PRO A 49 -5.04 -21.45 -11.08
CA PRO A 49 -5.38 -22.45 -10.07
C PRO A 49 -4.41 -22.52 -8.90
N GLU A 50 -4.96 -22.51 -7.69
CA GLU A 50 -4.24 -22.86 -6.46
C GLU A 50 -4.49 -24.35 -6.16
N ASN A 51 -3.43 -25.16 -6.10
CA ASN A 51 -3.55 -26.56 -5.75
C ASN A 51 -3.69 -26.69 -4.23
N ASN A 52 -4.82 -27.19 -3.76
CA ASN A 52 -4.99 -27.51 -2.34
C ASN A 52 -4.22 -28.81 -2.00
N GLU A 53 -3.93 -29.03 -0.71
CA GLU A 53 -3.23 -30.21 -0.18
C GLU A 53 -3.91 -31.54 -0.55
N ASN A 54 -5.19 -31.50 -0.94
CA ASN A 54 -6.00 -32.63 -1.42
C ASN A 54 -5.87 -32.90 -2.93
N GLY A 55 -5.06 -32.14 -3.68
CA GLY A 55 -4.93 -32.27 -5.14
C GLY A 55 -6.09 -31.65 -5.95
N GLU A 56 -6.88 -30.77 -5.32
CA GLU A 56 -8.01 -30.07 -5.95
C GLU A 56 -7.55 -28.69 -6.46
N LEU A 57 -8.06 -28.28 -7.62
CA LEU A 57 -7.75 -26.97 -8.21
C LEU A 57 -8.73 -25.93 -7.68
N VAL A 58 -8.27 -25.04 -6.82
CA VAL A 58 -9.06 -23.96 -6.25
C VAL A 58 -8.93 -22.71 -7.13
N TYR A 59 -10.05 -22.19 -7.59
CA TYR A 59 -10.14 -20.95 -8.35
C TYR A 59 -10.87 -19.91 -7.50
N ALA A 60 -10.29 -18.73 -7.31
CA ALA A 60 -10.92 -17.65 -6.59
C ALA A 60 -11.46 -16.59 -7.56
N PHE A 61 -12.76 -16.35 -7.54
CA PHE A 61 -13.38 -15.23 -8.23
C PHE A 61 -13.32 -14.00 -7.33
N ARG A 62 -12.43 -13.05 -7.66
CA ARG A 62 -12.41 -11.74 -7.02
C ARG A 62 -13.33 -10.79 -7.77
N LYS A 63 -14.40 -10.34 -7.09
CA LYS A 63 -15.21 -9.21 -7.56
C LYS A 63 -14.28 -8.02 -7.78
N ALA A 64 -14.42 -7.35 -8.93
CA ALA A 64 -13.92 -5.99 -9.10
C ALA A 64 -14.76 -5.07 -8.18
N ILE A 65 -14.49 -5.11 -6.88
CA ILE A 65 -14.99 -4.13 -5.93
C ILE A 65 -14.36 -2.81 -6.36
N GLY A 66 -15.19 -1.84 -6.73
CA GLY A 66 -14.75 -0.51 -7.12
C GLY A 66 -13.68 0.00 -6.15
N THR A 67 -12.57 0.46 -6.72
CA THR A 67 -11.36 0.85 -6.00
C THR A 67 -11.65 2.06 -5.09
N LYS A 68 -12.06 1.80 -3.85
CA LYS A 68 -11.86 2.71 -2.73
C LYS A 68 -10.96 1.98 -1.74
N GLY A 69 -9.68 2.32 -1.77
CA GLY A 69 -8.66 1.68 -0.95
C GLY A 69 -7.96 0.55 -1.68
N CYS A 70 -7.26 0.88 -2.77
CA CYS A 70 -6.06 0.12 -3.08
C CYS A 70 -5.09 0.41 -1.93
N LEU A 71 -5.09 -0.43 -0.89
CA LEU A 71 -3.89 -0.64 -0.09
C LEU A 71 -2.91 -1.36 -1.01
N VAL A 72 -2.37 -0.62 -1.97
CA VAL A 72 -1.02 -0.89 -2.41
C VAL A 72 -0.20 -0.81 -1.14
N VAL A 73 0.27 -1.96 -0.65
CA VAL A 73 1.39 -1.99 0.28
C VAL A 73 2.60 -1.50 -0.52
N ARG A 74 2.59 -0.20 -0.86
CA ARG A 74 3.82 0.52 -1.18
C ARG A 74 4.58 0.48 0.12
N LYS A 75 5.85 0.10 0.08
CA LYS A 75 6.74 0.32 1.21
C LYS A 75 6.45 1.73 1.76
N PRO A 76 6.32 1.90 3.09
CA PRO A 76 6.13 3.22 3.65
C PRO A 76 7.25 4.10 3.11
N ARG A 77 6.91 5.28 2.59
CA ARG A 77 7.93 6.17 2.02
C ARG A 77 8.84 6.71 3.12
N LEU A 78 8.31 6.73 4.34
CA LEU A 78 9.04 6.94 5.57
C LEU A 78 9.03 5.64 6.40
N ASP A 79 10.08 4.82 6.26
CA ASP A 79 10.23 3.63 7.10
C ASP A 79 10.61 4.03 8.55
N PRO A 80 9.89 3.59 9.58
CA PRO A 80 10.23 3.88 10.99
C PRO A 80 11.62 3.40 11.37
N ASP A 81 12.06 2.27 10.83
CA ASP A 81 13.38 1.68 11.07
C ASP A 81 14.52 2.56 10.52
N ASN A 82 14.23 3.36 9.48
CA ASN A 82 15.18 4.32 8.91
C ASN A 82 15.21 5.65 9.68
N ILE A 83 14.22 5.93 10.54
CA ILE A 83 14.18 7.15 11.34
C ILE A 83 15.08 6.96 12.55
N LEU A 84 16.18 7.70 12.57
CA LEU A 84 17.12 7.67 13.69
C LEU A 84 16.63 8.54 14.84
N MET A 85 16.10 9.72 14.51
CA MET A 85 15.66 10.69 15.50
C MET A 85 14.70 11.72 14.90
N VAL A 86 13.81 12.25 15.74
CA VAL A 86 13.02 13.45 15.46
C VAL A 86 13.35 14.50 16.51
N SER A 87 13.79 15.66 16.05
CA SER A 87 14.12 16.82 16.90
C SER A 87 13.05 17.89 16.75
N GLU A 88 12.54 18.41 17.86
CA GLU A 88 11.68 19.60 17.89
C GLU A 88 12.44 20.89 17.51
N PHE A 89 13.77 20.86 17.54
CA PHE A 89 14.66 21.96 17.18
C PHE A 89 15.29 21.74 15.81
N ARG A 90 15.45 22.82 15.05
CA ARG A 90 16.18 22.80 13.79
C ARG A 90 17.65 22.49 14.03
N ILE A 91 18.14 21.44 13.39
CA ILE A 91 19.56 21.04 13.44
C ILE A 91 20.33 21.85 12.38
N PRO A 92 21.24 22.77 12.81
CA PRO A 92 22.05 23.55 11.89
C PRO A 92 23.01 22.65 11.13
N GLU A 93 23.42 23.06 9.93
CA GLU A 93 24.31 22.24 9.08
C GLU A 93 25.63 21.85 9.74
N ASN A 94 26.14 22.65 10.68
CA ASN A 94 27.35 22.34 11.45
C ASN A 94 27.19 21.13 12.40
N ASP A 95 25.98 20.87 12.89
CA ASP A 95 25.67 19.75 13.79
C ASP A 95 25.20 18.51 13.00
N ARG A 96 25.20 18.57 11.67
CA ARG A 96 24.79 17.45 10.83
C ARG A 96 25.94 16.47 10.65
N GLU A 97 25.67 15.22 10.95
CA GLU A 97 26.61 14.12 10.76
C GLU A 97 26.70 13.75 9.27
N PRO A 98 27.92 13.59 8.73
CA PRO A 98 28.11 13.20 7.34
C PRO A 98 27.62 11.76 7.14
N GLY A 99 26.68 11.58 6.21
CA GLY A 99 26.06 10.28 5.89
C GLY A 99 24.64 10.11 6.42
N LEU A 100 24.14 11.05 7.22
CA LEU A 100 22.74 11.12 7.62
C LEU A 100 21.96 12.11 6.76
N PHE A 101 20.66 11.88 6.64
CA PHE A 101 19.75 12.72 5.88
C PHE A 101 18.86 13.49 6.83
N TYR A 102 18.79 14.81 6.62
CA TYR A 102 18.07 15.74 7.47
C TYR A 102 16.94 16.35 6.67
N TYR A 103 15.72 16.23 7.20
CA TYR A 103 14.53 16.82 6.59
C TYR A 103 13.75 17.59 7.65
N ASP A 104 13.16 18.70 7.26
CA ASP A 104 12.28 19.49 8.09
C ASP A 104 10.83 18.99 7.95
N ILE A 105 10.16 18.82 9.08
CA ILE A 105 8.74 18.48 9.15
C ILE A 105 7.95 19.79 9.20
N ARG A 106 6.93 19.90 8.37
CA ARG A 106 5.98 21.00 8.37
C ARG A 106 4.69 20.58 9.05
N HIS A 107 4.17 21.39 9.95
CA HIS A 107 2.83 21.20 10.51
C HIS A 107 1.77 21.93 9.67
N GLY A 108 0.54 21.43 9.78
CA GLY A 108 -0.62 22.07 9.18
C GLY A 108 -1.10 23.28 9.98
N ASP A 109 -2.39 23.58 9.86
CA ASP A 109 -3.07 24.61 10.68
C ASP A 109 -3.04 24.28 12.18
N ASP A 110 -3.00 22.98 12.52
CA ASP A 110 -2.90 22.53 13.90
C ASP A 110 -1.43 22.35 14.29
N TRP A 111 -1.01 23.00 15.37
CA TRP A 111 0.38 23.04 15.87
C TRP A 111 0.93 21.67 16.32
N GLY A 112 0.15 20.59 16.19
CA GLY A 112 0.51 19.22 16.59
C GLY A 112 0.54 18.18 15.47
N ASP A 113 0.08 18.50 14.26
CA ASP A 113 -0.07 17.50 13.20
C ASP A 113 0.98 17.69 12.10
N PRO A 114 1.98 16.80 11.99
CA PRO A 114 2.95 16.84 10.91
C PRO A 114 2.25 16.50 9.59
N VAL A 115 2.40 17.33 8.56
CA VAL A 115 1.69 17.18 7.28
C VAL A 115 2.64 16.80 6.15
N THR A 116 3.76 17.50 6.04
CA THR A 116 4.77 17.26 5.00
C THR A 116 6.17 17.17 5.59
N VAL A 117 7.03 16.38 4.95
CA VAL A 117 8.47 16.36 5.17
C VAL A 117 9.14 16.98 3.94
N GLU A 118 10.00 17.97 4.18
CA GLU A 118 10.63 18.78 3.13
C GLU A 118 12.13 18.93 3.46
N LYS A 119 12.98 19.22 2.46
CA LYS A 119 14.40 19.49 2.75
C LYS A 119 14.60 20.73 3.63
N THR A 120 13.72 21.72 3.49
CA THR A 120 13.80 22.98 4.24
C THR A 120 12.41 23.58 4.33
N VAL A 121 11.88 23.71 5.54
CA VAL A 121 10.56 24.31 5.78
C VAL A 121 10.73 25.77 6.18
N LEU A 122 10.15 26.70 5.42
CA LEU A 122 10.22 28.14 5.75
C LEU A 122 9.11 28.59 6.70
N VAL A 123 7.93 27.97 6.61
CA VAL A 123 6.72 28.37 7.35
C VAL A 123 6.05 27.12 7.92
N ASN A 124 5.56 27.21 9.16
CA ASN A 124 4.98 26.10 9.93
C ASN A 124 5.99 24.98 10.22
N PHE A 125 7.20 25.35 10.65
CA PHE A 125 8.21 24.38 11.07
C PHE A 125 7.75 23.64 12.33
N PHE A 126 7.73 22.31 12.27
CA PHE A 126 7.35 21.44 13.39
C PHE A 126 8.58 20.81 14.05
N GLY A 127 9.55 20.39 13.25
CA GLY A 127 10.76 19.72 13.73
C GLY A 127 11.68 19.30 12.58
N THR A 128 12.78 18.66 12.91
CA THR A 128 13.72 18.06 11.96
C THR A 128 13.75 16.55 12.19
N VAL A 129 13.46 15.76 11.16
CA VAL A 129 13.65 14.31 11.15
C VAL A 129 15.02 13.96 10.58
N VAL A 130 15.69 13.01 11.23
CA VAL A 130 16.98 12.47 10.83
C VAL A 130 16.78 11.02 10.41
N THR A 131 17.16 10.71 9.18
CA THR A 131 17.04 9.36 8.61
C THR A 131 18.39 8.80 8.19
N ALA A 132 18.55 7.48 8.32
CA ALA A 132 19.74 6.75 7.89
C ALA A 132 19.82 6.61 6.36
N ALA A 133 18.68 6.69 5.67
CA ALA A 133 18.54 6.56 4.23
C ALA A 133 17.83 7.80 3.64
N PRO A 134 18.09 8.15 2.37
CA PRO A 134 17.41 9.25 1.72
C PRO A 134 15.93 8.92 1.53
N LEU A 135 15.05 9.86 1.88
CA LEU A 135 13.62 9.75 1.62
C LEU A 135 13.32 10.06 0.15
N GLU A 136 12.41 9.28 -0.43
CA GLU A 136 11.86 9.53 -1.76
C GLU A 136 10.85 10.68 -1.69
N LEU A 137 11.37 11.90 -1.77
CA LEU A 137 10.54 13.09 -1.92
C LEU A 137 9.91 13.10 -3.32
N ASN A 138 8.71 13.66 -3.47
CA ASN A 138 8.06 13.68 -4.78
C ASN A 138 8.90 14.54 -5.74
N ASP A 139 9.24 13.96 -6.88
CA ASP A 139 10.03 14.63 -7.92
C ASP A 139 9.27 15.85 -8.46
N ARG A 140 10.04 16.86 -8.84
CA ARG A 140 9.57 18.16 -9.32
C ARG A 140 8.62 17.99 -10.49
N GLN A 141 7.36 18.45 -10.36
CA GLN A 141 6.59 18.77 -11.57
C GLN A 141 7.21 20.03 -12.19
N GLU A 142 7.67 19.92 -13.43
CA GLU A 142 8.34 20.99 -14.18
C GLU A 142 7.42 22.24 -14.24
N GLY A 143 7.74 23.29 -13.46
CA GLY A 143 6.96 24.53 -13.43
C GLY A 143 6.63 25.08 -12.04
N GLU A 144 6.78 24.30 -10.96
CA GLU A 144 6.53 24.78 -9.60
C GLU A 144 7.82 25.25 -8.91
N SER A 145 7.77 26.44 -8.31
CA SER A 145 8.90 27.09 -7.61
C SER A 145 9.06 26.64 -6.14
N MET A 146 8.47 25.51 -5.75
CA MET A 146 8.46 25.03 -4.35
C MET A 146 9.27 23.73 -4.18
N PRO A 147 9.88 23.52 -3.00
CA PRO A 147 10.89 22.46 -2.77
C PRO A 147 10.28 21.06 -2.74
N ASP A 148 11.14 20.04 -2.90
CA ASP A 148 10.79 18.63 -2.83
C ASP A 148 10.06 18.31 -1.50
N TYR A 149 8.78 17.95 -1.55
CA TYR A 149 7.97 17.61 -0.38
C TYR A 149 7.37 16.20 -0.44
N LEU A 150 7.31 15.55 0.71
CA LEU A 150 6.68 14.26 0.93
C LEU A 150 5.46 14.45 1.85
N TYR A 151 4.26 14.12 1.36
CA TYR A 151 3.06 14.07 2.20
C TYR A 151 3.09 12.84 3.10
N LEU A 152 2.90 13.07 4.40
CA LEU A 152 2.82 12.01 5.40
C LEU A 152 1.42 11.42 5.43
N THR A 153 1.33 10.10 5.36
CA THR A 153 0.12 9.35 5.66
C THR A 153 -0.17 9.36 7.16
N PRO A 154 -1.43 9.14 7.60
CA PRO A 154 -1.77 9.11 9.02
C PRO A 154 -0.89 8.16 9.86
N GLU A 155 -0.49 7.03 9.29
CA GLU A 155 0.39 6.06 9.96
C GLU A 155 1.82 6.59 10.15
N GLU A 156 2.37 7.27 9.14
CA GLU A 156 3.69 7.91 9.21
C GLU A 156 3.68 9.10 10.17
N LYS A 157 2.56 9.84 10.25
CA LYS A 157 2.38 10.92 11.23
C LYS A 157 2.39 10.38 12.65
N ASP A 158 1.59 9.34 12.91
CA ASP A 158 1.50 8.70 14.22
C ASP A 158 2.86 8.19 14.66
N THR A 159 3.60 7.57 13.74
CA THR A 159 5.00 7.13 13.95
C THR A 159 5.91 8.30 14.37
N LEU A 160 5.89 9.41 13.64
CA LEU A 160 6.72 10.58 13.96
C LEU A 160 6.37 11.18 15.33
N ILE A 161 5.07 11.32 15.61
CA ILE A 161 4.57 11.81 16.90
C ILE A 161 4.98 10.84 18.02
N GLU A 162 4.87 9.53 17.81
CA GLU A 162 5.26 8.51 18.76
C GLU A 162 6.76 8.60 19.07
N ILE A 163 7.61 8.70 18.06
CA ILE A 163 9.07 8.85 18.22
C ILE A 163 9.41 10.15 18.97
N MET A 164 8.71 11.25 18.67
CA MET A 164 8.90 12.54 19.34
C MET A 164 8.42 12.51 20.80
N THR A 165 7.38 11.73 21.12
CA THR A 165 6.75 11.65 22.45
C THR A 165 7.42 10.61 23.36
N LYS A 166 8.01 9.54 22.81
CA LYS A 166 8.70 8.46 23.55
C LYS A 166 10.07 8.86 24.12
N ARG A 167 10.17 10.06 24.68
CA ARG A 167 11.34 10.54 25.44
C ARG A 167 11.66 9.68 26.66
#